data_AF-A0A9D1BZV3-F1
#
_entry.id   AF-A0A9D1BZV3-F1
#
_cell.length_a   1.000
_cell.length_b   1.000
_cell.length_c   1.000
_cell.angle_alpha   90.00
_cell.angle_beta   90.00
_cell.angle_gamma   90.00
#
_symmetry.space_group_name_H-M   'P 1'
#
loop_
_entity.id
_entity.type
_entity.pdbx_description
1 polymer ?
#
loop_
_entity_poly.entity_id
_entity_poly.type
_entity_poly.pdbx_seq_one_letter_code
_entity_poly.pdbx_strand_id
1 'polypeptide(L)' 'LPESTLIMLVSALAGYDRTMAAYKHAVDNEYRFFSYGDAMLVFPEDNENK' A
#
# COMPACT_ATOMS: atom_id res chain seq x y z
N LEU A 1 -1.31 3.32 -11.35
CA LEU A 1 -0.04 3.05 -12.07
C LEU A 1 0.78 2.10 -11.22
N PRO A 2 0.75 0.78 -11.48
CA PRO A 2 1.47 -0.23 -10.69
C PRO A 2 3.01 -0.15 -10.75
N GLU A 3 3.58 0.94 -11.29
CA GLU A 3 5.02 1.09 -11.55
C GLU A 3 5.54 2.48 -11.13
N SER A 4 4.80 3.22 -10.31
CA SER A 4 5.30 4.50 -9.79
C SER A 4 6.42 4.27 -8.78
N THR A 5 7.42 5.16 -8.74
CA THR A 5 8.47 5.12 -7.72
C THR A 5 7.91 5.26 -6.30
N LEU A 6 6.76 5.93 -6.16
CA LEU A 6 6.06 6.05 -4.88
C LEU A 6 5.45 4.72 -4.41
N ILE A 7 4.85 3.92 -5.30
CA ILE A 7 4.35 2.60 -4.92
C ILE A 7 5.51 1.63 -4.61
N MET A 8 6.64 1.78 -5.31
CA MET A 8 7.86 1.04 -4.99
C MET A 8 8.41 1.40 -3.60
N LEU A 9 8.41 2.68 -3.22
CA LEU A 9 8.81 3.13 -1.87
C LEU A 9 7.91 2.52 -0.78
N VAL A 10 6.59 2.56 -0.97
CA VAL A 10 5.65 1.96 -0.01
C VAL A 10 5.85 0.44 0.06
N SER A 11 6.09 -0.21 -1.09
CA SER A 11 6.39 -1.65 -1.15
C SER A 11 7.68 -2.03 -0.42
N ALA A 12 8.70 -1.17 -0.46
CA ALA A 12 9.94 -1.37 0.31
C ALA A 12 9.72 -1.23 1.82
N LEU A 13 8.74 -0.42 2.25
CA LEU A 13 8.38 -0.25 3.66
C LEU A 13 7.47 -1.38 4.19
N ALA A 14 6.46 -1.78 3.40
CA ALA A 14 5.36 -2.63 3.86
C ALA A 14 5.35 -4.05 3.26
N GLY A 15 6.31 -4.36 2.37
CA GLY A 15 6.33 -5.57 1.58
C GLY A 15 5.51 -5.44 0.29
N TYR A 16 6.02 -6.02 -0.80
CA TYR A 16 5.39 -5.93 -2.13
C TYR A 16 4.01 -6.59 -2.16
N ASP A 17 3.90 -7.85 -1.72
CA ASP A 17 2.64 -8.60 -1.80
C ASP A 17 1.52 -7.95 -0.98
N ARG A 18 1.85 -7.49 0.24
CA ARG A 18 0.92 -6.78 1.12
C ARG A 18 0.47 -5.46 0.51
N THR A 19 1.40 -4.70 -0.07
CA THR A 19 1.10 -3.42 -0.74
C THR A 19 0.19 -3.63 -1.95
N MET A 20 0.49 -4.63 -2.79
CA MET A 20 -0.31 -4.90 -3.99
C MET A 20 -1.68 -5.50 -3.67
N ALA A 21 -1.80 -6.31 -2.62
CA ALA A 21 -3.09 -6.78 -2.12
C ALA A 21 -3.97 -5.61 -1.64
N ALA A 22 -3.41 -4.69 -0.86
CA ALA A 22 -4.12 -3.49 -0.40
C ALA A 22 -4.48 -2.55 -1.56
N TYR A 23 -3.58 -2.36 -2.53
CA TYR A 23 -3.85 -1.58 -3.74
C TYR A 23 -5.01 -2.19 -4.54
N LYS A 24 -5.01 -3.51 -4.74
CA LYS A 24 -6.13 -4.21 -5.41
C LYS A 24 -7.44 -4.00 -4.66
N HIS A 25 -7.44 -4.18 -3.33
CA HIS A 25 -8.62 -3.93 -2.52
C HIS A 25 -9.15 -2.50 -2.68
N ALA A 26 -8.27 -1.50 -2.67
CA ALA A 26 -8.63 -0.10 -2.85
C ALA A 26 -9.23 0.18 -4.25
N VAL A 27 -8.72 -0.47 -5.30
CA VAL A 27 -9.32 -0.40 -6.65
C VAL A 27 -10.70 -1.03 -6.69
N ASP A 28 -10.84 -2.24 -6.13
CA ASP A 28 -12.12 -2.98 -6.11
C ASP A 28 -13.21 -2.24 -5.30
N ASN A 29 -12.82 -1.36 -4.38
CA ASN A 29 -13.71 -0.54 -3.55
C ASN A 29 -13.74 0.95 -3.97
N GLU A 30 -13.26 1.28 -5.18
CA GLU A 30 -13.35 2.62 -5.77
C GLU A 30 -12.75 3.76 -4.91
N TYR A 31 -11.66 3.49 -4.20
CA TYR A 31 -10.92 4.53 -3.48
C TYR A 31 -10.36 5.58 -4.45
N ARG A 32 -10.25 6.82 -3.99
CA ARG A 32 -9.67 7.91 -4.77
C ARG A 32 -8.16 7.84 -4.66
N PHE A 33 -7.46 7.84 -5.79
CA PHE A 33 -6.00 7.79 -5.86
C PHE A 33 -5.40 9.18 -6.20
N PHE A 34 -4.06 9.27 -6.18
CA PHE A 34 -3.26 10.47 -6.48
C PHE A 34 -3.37 11.59 -5.43
N SER A 35 -3.01 12.82 -5.83
CA SER A 35 -2.66 13.93 -4.94
C SER A 35 -3.76 14.38 -3.97
N TYR A 36 -5.03 14.16 -4.33
CA TYR A 36 -6.20 14.52 -3.51
C TYR A 36 -7.08 13.32 -3.20
N GLY A 37 -6.48 12.13 -3.27
CA GLY A 37 -7.14 10.87 -3.00
C GLY A 37 -7.29 10.59 -1.50
N ASP A 38 -7.63 9.34 -1.22
CA ASP A 38 -7.69 8.81 0.13
C ASP A 38 -6.27 8.42 0.61
N ALA A 39 -6.16 8.05 1.89
CA ALA A 39 -4.88 7.77 2.54
C ALA A 39 -4.75 6.30 2.97
N MET A 40 -3.52 5.84 3.06
CA MET A 40 -3.15 4.53 3.61
C MET A 40 -2.26 4.73 4.84
N LEU A 41 -2.59 4.06 5.95
CA LEU A 41 -1.77 4.01 7.14
C LEU A 41 -1.13 2.63 7.26
N VAL A 42 0.20 2.59 7.34
CA VAL A 42 0.97 1.35 7.47
C VAL A 42 1.57 1.29 8.87
N PHE A 43 1.23 0.24 9.62
CA PHE A 43 1.89 -0.09 10.87
C PHE A 43 3.07 -1.03 10.62
N PRO A 44 4.16 -0.90 11.39
CA PRO A 44 5.21 -1.92 11.40
C PRO A 44 4.60 -3.28 11.73
N GLU A 45 5.17 -4.35 11.19
CA GLU A 45 4.78 -5.69 11.61
C GLU A 45 5.15 -5.87 13.07
N ASP A 46 4.17 -6.21 13.90
CA ASP A 46 4.41 -6.58 15.28
C ASP A 46 5.22 -7.88 15.28
N ASN A 47 6.53 -7.74 15.52
CA ASN A 47 7.42 -8.87 15.76
C ASN A 47 7.17 -9.44 17.17
N GLU A 48 5.93 -9.77 17.53
CA GLU A 48 5.63 -10.40 18.82
C GLU A 48 5.87 -11.91 18.83
N ASN A 49 6.28 -12.53 17.71
CA ASN A 49 6.67 -13.95 17.71
C ASN A 49 7.78 -14.22 16.68
N LYS A 50 9.03 -14.01 17.08
CA LYS A 50 10.18 -14.79 16.59
C LYS A 50 11.09 -15.16 17.74
#